data_AF-A0A1B6M661-F1
#
_entry.id   AF-A0A1B6M661-F1
#
_cell.length_a   1.000
_cell.length_b   1.000
_cell.length_c   1.000
_cell.angle_alpha   90.00
_cell.angle_beta   90.00
_cell.angle_gamma   90.00
#
_symmetry.space_group_name_H-M   'P 1'
#
loop_
_entity.id
_entity.type
_entity.pdbx_description
1 polymer ?
#
loop_
_entity_poly.entity_id
_entity_poly.type
_entity_poly.pdbx_seq_one_letter_code
_entity_poly.pdbx_strand_id
1 'polypeptide(L)'
;MLDIWGGEENDNLSFEDSDRFEEDSLCSWSSEPESVCNNWRGWKKPSLNSSSLFGTSKKTSDDTERVAALCELAARCVASHIPFELVEHVYPPVPEQLQLRIAYWSFPDNEEDIRLYSCLANSSADEFQRGEHLYRSRAVKDPLQIGFHLSASVSASISTYNVAVTFDRRRITSCNCTCNSTAYWCSHIVAVCLHRIHQPTQVCLRAPVSESLSRLQRDQLQKFAQYLISELPQQILPTAQRLLDELLSSQPSAINSVCGAPDPTAGASANEQTSWYLDEKTLHDNIKKILIKFCVPAPIVFSDVNYLSNTAPPAASEWTSLLRPLRGREPEGMWNLLSIVREMFKRNDRNALPLLEIITEECMACEQILVWWFYTKVALHAGYSGGGGGKHGSVNSNSQASQHACSSL
;
A
#
# COMPACT_ATOMS: atom_id res chain seq x y z
N MET A 1 -68.61 -4.61 75.84
CA MET A 1 -67.57 -5.64 75.65
C MET A 1 -66.85 -5.22 74.39
N LEU A 2 -65.69 -4.57 74.51
CA LEU A 2 -64.39 -5.20 74.78
C LEU A 2 -64.07 -6.25 73.69
N ASP A 3 -62.98 -6.20 72.94
CA ASP A 3 -61.94 -5.20 72.66
C ASP A 3 -60.91 -5.88 71.73
N ILE A 4 -60.05 -5.07 71.05
CA ILE A 4 -58.72 -5.42 70.48
C ILE A 4 -58.69 -6.52 69.38
N TRP A 5 -58.12 -6.36 68.16
CA TRP A 5 -57.36 -5.29 67.46
C TRP A 5 -58.18 -4.79 66.23
N GLY A 6 -57.78 -3.84 65.37
CA GLY A 6 -56.55 -3.04 65.21
C GLY A 6 -55.73 -3.45 63.97
N GLY A 7 -55.62 -2.65 62.90
CA GLY A 7 -56.20 -1.33 62.66
C GLY A 7 -56.14 -0.89 61.19
N GLU A 8 -56.80 0.24 60.90
CA GLU A 8 -56.62 1.01 59.66
C GLU A 8 -55.39 1.91 59.79
N GLU A 9 -54.58 2.05 58.74
CA GLU A 9 -53.75 3.25 58.55
C GLU A 9 -53.80 3.70 57.08
N ASN A 10 -54.67 4.68 56.82
CA ASN A 10 -54.39 5.69 55.82
C ASN A 10 -53.52 6.74 56.51
N ASP A 11 -52.28 6.97 56.08
CA ASP A 11 -51.72 8.32 56.12
C ASP A 11 -50.46 8.55 55.26
N ASN A 12 -50.30 9.84 54.95
CA ASN A 12 -49.29 10.42 54.06
C ASN A 12 -47.83 10.15 54.45
N LEU A 13 -47.00 9.78 53.47
CA LEU A 13 -45.55 10.06 53.44
C LEU A 13 -45.20 10.57 52.03
N SER A 14 -45.18 11.89 51.84
CA SER A 14 -43.99 12.75 51.95
C SER A 14 -43.07 12.67 50.73
N PHE A 15 -43.17 13.67 49.86
CA PHE A 15 -42.41 13.86 48.63
C PHE A 15 -40.98 14.35 48.94
N GLU A 16 -40.19 13.54 49.65
CA GLU A 16 -38.83 13.90 50.06
C GLU A 16 -38.00 12.65 50.43
N ASP A 17 -37.58 11.90 49.41
CA ASP A 17 -36.27 11.24 49.47
C ASP A 17 -35.61 11.31 48.09
N SER A 18 -34.75 12.32 47.93
CA SER A 18 -34.01 12.58 46.69
C SER A 18 -32.60 11.99 46.78
N ASP A 19 -32.50 10.72 47.20
CA ASP A 19 -31.25 9.97 47.27
C ASP A 19 -30.77 9.53 45.87
N ARG A 20 -30.34 10.55 45.12
CA ARG A 20 -29.02 10.60 44.48
C ARG A 20 -28.53 9.31 43.82
N PHE A 21 -29.19 8.91 42.73
CA PHE A 21 -28.52 8.20 41.62
C PHE A 21 -27.77 9.19 40.71
N GLU A 22 -26.77 9.89 41.28
CA GLU A 22 -25.66 10.47 40.52
C GLU A 22 -24.48 9.51 40.65
N GLU A 23 -23.80 9.18 39.54
CA GLU A 23 -22.75 8.13 39.42
C GLU A 23 -23.34 6.70 39.61
N ASP A 24 -23.48 5.82 38.61
CA ASP A 24 -22.75 5.66 37.35
C ASP A 24 -23.69 5.39 36.15
N SER A 25 -24.42 6.41 35.67
CA SER A 25 -24.96 6.38 34.28
C SER A 25 -23.87 6.66 33.25
N LEU A 26 -22.70 6.05 33.44
CA LEU A 26 -21.68 5.92 32.42
C LEU A 26 -21.95 4.63 31.64
N CYS A 27 -22.97 4.74 30.78
CA CYS A 27 -22.83 4.26 29.40
C CYS A 27 -21.74 5.09 28.71
N SER A 28 -20.52 5.02 29.27
CA SER A 28 -19.32 5.27 28.52
C SER A 28 -19.45 4.35 27.33
N TRP A 29 -19.45 4.97 26.16
CA TRP A 29 -18.88 4.35 24.99
C TRP A 29 -17.43 4.10 25.37
N SER A 30 -17.19 3.00 26.09
CA SER A 30 -15.89 2.42 26.23
C SER A 30 -15.43 2.27 24.80
N SER A 31 -14.48 3.11 24.44
CA SER A 31 -13.64 2.91 23.28
C SER A 31 -12.97 1.56 23.52
N GLU A 32 -13.64 0.50 23.07
CA GLU A 32 -13.02 -0.78 22.80
C GLU A 32 -11.71 -0.46 22.08
N PRO A 33 -10.59 -1.09 22.48
CA PRO A 33 -9.28 -0.74 21.94
C PRO A 33 -9.38 -0.73 20.42
N GLU A 34 -9.17 0.45 19.80
CA GLU A 34 -9.36 0.64 18.36
C GLU A 34 -8.70 -0.51 17.62
N SER A 35 -9.42 -1.16 16.68
CA SER A 35 -8.93 -2.30 15.90
C SER A 35 -7.45 -2.11 15.54
N VAL A 36 -6.59 -2.79 16.31
CA VAL A 36 -5.13 -2.54 16.28
C VAL A 36 -4.56 -3.02 14.94
N CYS A 37 -5.27 -3.94 14.31
CA CYS A 37 -5.14 -4.32 12.91
C CYS A 37 -5.83 -3.30 11.99
N ASN A 38 -5.01 -2.46 11.34
CA ASN A 38 -5.31 -1.78 10.07
C ASN A 38 -6.03 -0.42 10.08
N ASN A 39 -6.16 0.24 11.23
CA ASN A 39 -6.56 1.65 11.25
C ASN A 39 -5.55 2.50 10.43
N TRP A 40 -5.98 3.27 9.41
CA TRP A 40 -5.09 4.17 8.64
C TRP A 40 -4.40 5.24 9.51
N ARG A 41 -4.97 5.51 10.68
CA ARG A 41 -4.36 6.33 11.75
C ARG A 41 -3.24 5.59 12.50
N GLY A 42 -3.33 4.27 12.64
CA GLY A 42 -2.31 3.38 13.22
C GLY A 42 -1.21 2.96 12.23
N TRP A 43 -1.34 3.30 10.96
CA TRP A 43 -0.27 3.14 9.96
C TRP A 43 0.72 4.31 9.91
N LYS A 44 0.57 5.33 10.78
CA LYS A 44 1.71 6.17 11.17
C LYS A 44 2.43 5.51 12.35
N LYS A 45 3.76 5.69 12.46
CA LYS A 45 4.47 5.31 13.69
C LYS A 45 3.76 5.98 14.89
N PRO A 46 3.23 5.24 15.88
CA PRO A 46 2.70 5.86 17.08
C PRO A 46 3.84 6.64 17.75
N SER A 47 3.60 7.91 18.05
CA SER A 47 4.59 8.77 18.70
C SER A 47 4.69 8.42 20.18
N LEU A 48 5.31 7.27 20.48
CA LEU A 48 5.69 6.95 21.85
C LEU A 48 6.74 7.95 22.31
N ASN A 49 6.37 8.79 23.27
CA ASN A 49 7.33 9.42 24.15
C ASN A 49 8.07 8.32 24.94
N SER A 50 9.19 7.84 24.39
CA SER A 50 10.13 6.99 25.11
C SER A 50 11.56 7.34 24.74
N SER A 51 12.31 7.73 25.76
CA SER A 51 13.73 8.06 25.70
C SER A 51 14.56 6.79 25.49
N SER A 52 15.17 6.62 24.32
CA SER A 52 16.33 5.72 24.18
C SER A 52 17.35 6.22 23.16
N LEU A 53 18.61 6.25 23.61
CA LEU A 53 19.77 6.72 22.88
C LEU A 53 20.07 5.82 21.67
N PHE A 54 19.80 6.31 20.46
CA PHE A 54 20.62 5.98 19.28
C PHE A 54 20.77 7.21 18.40
N GLY A 55 21.97 7.39 17.83
CA GLY A 55 22.44 8.68 17.33
C GLY A 55 21.68 9.21 16.12
N THR A 56 20.62 10.00 16.37
CA THR A 56 20.28 11.09 15.47
C THR A 56 21.45 12.07 15.45
N SER A 57 21.93 12.41 14.25
CA SER A 57 22.81 13.58 14.11
C SER A 57 22.08 14.77 14.70
N LYS A 58 22.65 15.30 15.78
CA LYS A 58 22.07 16.37 16.58
C LYS A 58 21.87 17.58 15.68
N LYS A 59 20.64 17.81 15.21
CA LYS A 59 20.24 19.07 14.57
C LYS A 59 20.36 20.15 15.64
N THR A 60 21.53 20.76 15.72
CA THR A 60 21.80 21.90 16.58
C THR A 60 20.84 23.01 16.17
N SER A 61 20.17 23.60 17.16
CA SER A 61 19.16 24.65 17.02
C SER A 61 19.76 26.01 16.64
N ASP A 62 20.64 26.00 15.65
CA ASP A 62 21.44 27.12 15.14
C ASP A 62 21.53 27.08 13.60
N ASP A 63 21.13 25.97 12.96
CA ASP A 63 21.11 25.79 11.50
C ASP A 63 19.90 26.50 10.88
N THR A 64 19.90 27.83 11.02
CA THR A 64 18.93 28.76 10.44
C THR A 64 19.14 28.78 8.93
N GLU A 65 18.35 27.98 8.22
CA GLU A 65 18.19 27.90 6.76
C GLU A 65 19.37 28.44 5.93
N ARG A 66 20.47 27.68 5.88
CA ARG A 66 21.39 27.80 4.74
C ARG A 66 20.67 27.33 3.48
N VAL A 67 20.07 28.28 2.78
CA VAL A 67 19.39 28.06 1.49
C VAL A 67 20.34 27.28 0.58
N ALA A 68 19.87 26.13 0.10
CA ALA A 68 20.65 25.28 -0.77
C ALA A 68 21.00 26.02 -2.08
N ALA A 69 22.16 25.72 -2.66
CA ALA A 69 22.61 26.36 -3.89
C ALA A 69 21.56 26.24 -5.02
N LEU A 70 21.48 27.23 -5.91
CA LEU A 70 20.48 27.24 -6.99
C LEU A 70 20.53 25.96 -7.85
N CYS A 71 21.72 25.42 -8.11
CA CYS A 71 21.90 24.16 -8.84
C CYS A 71 21.33 22.93 -8.12
N GLU A 72 21.34 22.93 -6.78
CA GLU A 72 20.78 21.89 -5.92
C GLU A 72 19.25 21.98 -5.88
N LEU A 73 18.69 23.18 -5.76
CA LEU A 73 17.24 23.41 -5.86
C LEU A 73 16.69 23.11 -7.26
N ALA A 74 17.41 23.52 -8.31
CA ALA A 74 17.04 23.22 -9.70
C ALA A 74 17.08 21.72 -9.98
N ALA A 75 18.13 21.00 -9.54
CA ALA A 75 18.21 19.54 -9.69
C ALA A 75 17.04 18.82 -9.00
N ARG A 76 16.63 19.25 -7.79
CA ARG A 76 15.44 18.72 -7.10
C ARG A 76 14.15 18.98 -7.89
N CYS A 77 13.98 20.17 -8.47
CA CYS A 77 12.80 20.51 -9.26
C CYS A 77 12.71 19.65 -10.53
N VAL A 78 13.80 19.58 -11.30
CA VAL A 78 13.95 18.71 -12.48
C VAL A 78 13.61 17.27 -12.11
N ALA A 79 14.28 16.72 -11.10
CA ALA A 79 14.10 15.36 -10.60
C ALA A 79 12.71 15.03 -10.01
N SER A 80 11.81 16.01 -9.90
CA SER A 80 10.43 15.81 -9.42
C SER A 80 9.39 15.89 -10.54
N HIS A 81 9.70 16.57 -11.64
CA HIS A 81 8.71 16.99 -12.63
C HIS A 81 9.11 16.76 -14.09
N ILE A 82 10.41 16.74 -14.40
CA ILE A 82 10.95 16.71 -15.76
C ILE A 82 11.61 15.35 -16.00
N PRO A 83 11.19 14.58 -17.03
CA PRO A 83 11.85 13.33 -17.41
C PRO A 83 13.26 13.63 -17.95
N PHE A 84 14.21 12.73 -17.67
CA PHE A 84 15.63 13.00 -17.95
C PHE A 84 15.95 13.14 -19.44
N GLU A 85 15.26 12.36 -20.31
CA GLU A 85 15.33 12.48 -21.77
C GLU A 85 15.13 13.94 -22.25
N LEU A 86 14.22 14.69 -21.64
CA LEU A 86 13.99 16.10 -21.99
C LEU A 86 15.16 17.01 -21.57
N VAL A 87 15.88 16.66 -20.50
CA VAL A 87 17.10 17.38 -20.09
C VAL A 87 18.22 17.14 -21.10
N GLU A 88 18.38 15.90 -21.57
CA GLU A 88 19.37 15.50 -22.57
C GLU A 88 19.13 16.18 -23.92
N HIS A 89 17.87 16.35 -24.33
CA HIS A 89 17.54 16.99 -25.61
C HIS A 89 17.77 18.50 -25.66
N VAL A 90 17.71 19.22 -24.54
CA VAL A 90 17.72 20.70 -24.55
C VAL A 90 19.13 21.28 -24.67
N TYR A 91 20.12 20.74 -23.94
CA TYR A 91 21.53 21.18 -24.04
C TYR A 91 22.52 20.00 -23.83
N PRO A 92 22.72 19.14 -24.84
CA PRO A 92 23.75 18.12 -24.81
C PRO A 92 25.16 18.71 -25.06
N PRO A 93 26.24 18.16 -24.45
CA PRO A 93 26.21 17.10 -23.45
C PRO A 93 25.84 17.64 -22.06
N VAL A 94 24.94 16.95 -21.35
CA VAL A 94 24.59 17.29 -19.97
C VAL A 94 25.79 16.96 -19.07
N PRO A 95 26.37 17.91 -18.31
CA PRO A 95 27.52 17.62 -17.45
C PRO A 95 27.26 16.47 -16.47
N GLU A 96 28.18 15.49 -16.38
CA GLU A 96 28.05 14.30 -15.53
C GLU A 96 27.65 14.64 -14.08
N GLN A 97 28.21 15.72 -13.52
CA GLN A 97 27.87 16.21 -12.18
C GLN A 97 26.40 16.65 -12.01
N LEU A 98 25.74 17.14 -13.07
CA LEU A 98 24.31 17.43 -13.09
C LEU A 98 23.47 16.17 -13.29
N GLN A 99 23.90 15.25 -14.17
CA GLN A 99 23.23 13.94 -14.35
C GLN A 99 23.14 13.20 -13.01
N LEU A 100 24.28 13.05 -12.31
CA LEU A 100 24.36 12.46 -10.97
C LEU A 100 23.44 13.17 -9.97
N ARG A 101 23.34 14.51 -10.03
CA ARG A 101 22.53 15.28 -9.09
C ARG A 101 21.04 15.13 -9.33
N ILE A 102 20.61 15.07 -10.59
CA ILE A 102 19.21 14.78 -10.96
C ILE A 102 18.88 13.34 -10.54
N ALA A 103 19.66 12.36 -10.96
CA ALA A 103 19.50 10.95 -10.60
C ALA A 103 19.43 10.72 -9.08
N TYR A 104 20.25 11.43 -8.30
CA TYR A 104 20.21 11.37 -6.84
C TYR A 104 18.86 11.81 -6.26
N TRP A 105 18.29 12.91 -6.77
CA TRP A 105 17.03 13.50 -6.30
C TRP A 105 15.77 12.88 -6.90
N SER A 106 15.92 12.03 -7.93
CA SER A 106 14.80 11.31 -8.57
C SER A 106 14.31 10.12 -7.75
N PHE A 107 15.07 9.65 -6.76
CA PHE A 107 14.64 8.60 -5.83
C PHE A 107 13.67 9.18 -4.77
N PRO A 108 12.56 8.50 -4.41
CA PRO A 108 11.65 8.97 -3.37
C PRO A 108 12.35 9.11 -2.00
N ASP A 109 12.11 10.23 -1.32
CA ASP A 109 12.68 10.56 -0.01
C ASP A 109 11.77 10.25 1.19
N ASN A 110 10.55 9.74 0.95
CA ASN A 110 9.54 9.45 1.97
C ASN A 110 9.36 7.94 2.24
N GLU A 111 9.69 7.48 3.45
CA GLU A 111 9.51 6.07 3.84
C GLU A 111 8.03 5.64 3.96
N GLU A 112 7.11 6.57 4.19
CA GLU A 112 5.68 6.27 4.33
C GLU A 112 5.04 5.86 2.98
N ASP A 113 5.61 6.28 1.84
CA ASP A 113 5.13 5.82 0.53
C ASP A 113 5.67 4.40 0.21
N ILE A 114 6.89 4.07 0.64
CA ILE A 114 7.41 2.68 0.62
C ILE A 114 6.52 1.76 1.48
N ARG A 115 6.11 2.25 2.66
CA ARG A 115 5.17 1.55 3.53
C ARG A 115 3.82 1.35 2.86
N LEU A 116 3.25 2.41 2.28
CA LEU A 116 1.97 2.37 1.57
C LEU A 116 1.94 1.28 0.49
N TYR A 117 2.90 1.30 -0.44
CA TYR A 117 2.90 0.37 -1.57
C TYR A 117 3.23 -1.08 -1.16
N SER A 118 4.10 -1.28 -0.17
CA SER A 118 4.32 -2.62 0.40
C SER A 118 3.10 -3.17 1.13
N CYS A 119 2.34 -2.34 1.85
CA CYS A 119 1.09 -2.77 2.49
C CYS A 119 -0.01 -3.10 1.46
N LEU A 120 -0.14 -2.30 0.40
CA LEU A 120 -1.08 -2.53 -0.70
C LEU A 120 -0.86 -3.89 -1.38
N ALA A 121 0.38 -4.21 -1.75
CA ALA A 121 0.70 -5.45 -2.45
C ALA A 121 0.49 -6.71 -1.60
N ASN A 122 0.65 -6.60 -0.28
CA ASN A 122 0.65 -7.76 0.64
C ASN A 122 -0.62 -7.88 1.51
N SER A 123 -1.49 -6.87 1.52
CA SER A 123 -2.63 -6.75 2.45
C SER A 123 -2.26 -6.75 3.94
N SER A 124 -0.97 -6.59 4.29
CA SER A 124 -0.48 -6.48 5.66
C SER A 124 0.80 -5.65 5.74
N ALA A 125 1.18 -5.23 6.95
CA ALA A 125 2.41 -4.50 7.21
C ALA A 125 3.65 -5.40 7.40
N ASP A 126 3.53 -6.72 7.27
CA ASP A 126 4.55 -7.68 7.72
C ASP A 126 5.81 -7.66 6.83
N GLU A 127 5.65 -7.51 5.51
CA GLU A 127 6.79 -7.31 4.59
C GLU A 127 7.52 -5.99 4.91
N PHE A 128 6.80 -4.93 5.29
CA PHE A 128 7.42 -3.67 5.67
C PHE A 128 8.23 -3.81 6.97
N GLN A 129 7.67 -4.43 7.99
CA GLN A 129 8.35 -4.68 9.27
C GLN A 129 9.58 -5.57 9.10
N ARG A 130 9.49 -6.63 8.27
CA ARG A 130 10.65 -7.46 7.92
C ARG A 130 11.70 -6.68 7.13
N GLY A 131 11.29 -5.81 6.22
CA GLY A 131 12.20 -4.93 5.49
C GLY A 131 12.92 -3.93 6.39
N GLU A 132 12.22 -3.34 7.36
CA GLU A 132 12.82 -2.48 8.37
C GLU A 132 13.81 -3.25 9.26
N HIS A 133 13.51 -4.51 9.61
CA HIS A 133 14.43 -5.38 10.35
C HIS A 133 15.70 -5.69 9.53
N LEU A 134 15.57 -6.06 8.26
CA LEU A 134 16.70 -6.32 7.33
C LEU A 134 17.56 -5.06 7.12
N TYR A 135 16.95 -3.89 7.02
CA TYR A 135 17.68 -2.62 6.98
C TYR A 135 18.46 -2.39 8.30
N ARG A 136 17.80 -2.51 9.46
CA ARG A 136 18.42 -2.33 10.78
C ARG A 136 19.56 -3.34 11.07
N SER A 137 19.45 -4.58 10.60
CA SER A 137 20.49 -5.60 10.73
C SER A 137 21.64 -5.45 9.72
N ARG A 138 21.60 -4.43 8.85
CA ARG A 138 22.57 -4.18 7.77
C ARG A 138 22.68 -5.35 6.78
N ALA A 139 21.55 -5.99 6.47
CA ALA A 139 21.46 -7.09 5.51
C ALA A 139 21.71 -6.67 4.06
N VAL A 140 21.48 -5.40 3.73
CA VAL A 140 21.74 -4.82 2.39
C VAL A 140 23.26 -4.70 2.17
N LYS A 141 23.74 -5.22 1.03
CA LYS A 141 25.13 -5.24 0.55
C LYS A 141 25.20 -4.66 -0.86
N ASP A 142 26.36 -4.12 -1.18
CA ASP A 142 26.74 -3.64 -2.52
C ASP A 142 25.69 -2.75 -3.22
N PRO A 143 25.13 -1.72 -2.52
CA PRO A 143 24.11 -0.86 -3.11
C PRO A 143 24.72 0.04 -4.20
N LEU A 144 24.20 -0.10 -5.42
CA LEU A 144 24.67 0.56 -6.63
C LEU A 144 23.49 1.24 -7.32
N GLN A 145 23.57 2.55 -7.49
CA GLN A 145 22.63 3.34 -8.30
C GLN A 145 23.33 3.74 -9.59
N ILE A 146 22.82 3.27 -10.73
CA ILE A 146 23.24 3.72 -12.07
C ILE A 146 22.08 4.52 -12.64
N GLY A 147 22.23 5.84 -12.74
CA GLY A 147 21.16 6.74 -13.13
C GLY A 147 19.88 6.52 -12.31
N PHE A 148 18.84 6.04 -12.99
CA PHE A 148 17.48 5.83 -12.51
C PHE A 148 17.19 4.37 -12.10
N HIS A 149 18.24 3.54 -11.99
CA HIS A 149 18.17 2.14 -11.58
C HIS A 149 19.01 1.89 -10.31
N LEU A 150 18.39 1.38 -9.26
CA LEU A 150 19.03 0.99 -8.00
C LEU A 150 19.09 -0.53 -7.92
N SER A 151 20.28 -1.10 -7.69
CA SER A 151 20.46 -2.51 -7.37
C SER A 151 21.20 -2.71 -6.05
N ALA A 152 20.98 -3.86 -5.42
CA ALA A 152 21.69 -4.30 -4.22
C ALA A 152 21.53 -5.81 -4.02
N SER A 153 22.39 -6.38 -3.18
CA SER A 153 22.27 -7.76 -2.68
C SER A 153 21.73 -7.73 -1.25
N VAL A 154 20.73 -8.56 -0.92
CA VAL A 154 20.18 -8.63 0.45
C VAL A 154 20.43 -10.02 1.03
N SER A 155 21.28 -10.10 2.06
CA SER A 155 21.59 -11.35 2.76
C SER A 155 20.56 -11.62 3.86
N ALA A 156 19.66 -12.57 3.62
CA ALA A 156 18.61 -12.97 4.55
C ALA A 156 18.85 -14.41 5.05
N SER A 157 19.29 -14.56 6.30
CA SER A 157 19.71 -15.83 6.90
C SER A 157 20.89 -16.51 6.17
N ILE A 158 20.60 -17.49 5.29
CA ILE A 158 21.58 -18.31 4.56
C ILE A 158 21.62 -17.93 3.07
N SER A 159 20.56 -17.30 2.54
CA SER A 159 20.43 -16.91 1.14
C SER A 159 20.76 -15.43 0.92
N THR A 160 21.23 -15.12 -0.29
CA THR A 160 21.36 -13.75 -0.78
C THR A 160 20.42 -13.56 -1.97
N TYR A 161 19.64 -12.48 -1.94
CA TYR A 161 18.69 -12.13 -3.00
C TYR A 161 19.14 -10.86 -3.70
N ASN A 162 19.17 -10.90 -5.04
CA ASN A 162 19.48 -9.72 -5.84
C ASN A 162 18.19 -8.91 -5.98
N VAL A 163 18.28 -7.61 -5.70
CA VAL A 163 17.21 -6.63 -5.80
C VAL A 163 17.56 -5.61 -6.88
N ALA A 164 16.57 -5.28 -7.70
CA ALA A 164 16.61 -4.19 -8.67
C ALA A 164 15.32 -3.36 -8.56
N VAL A 165 15.45 -2.05 -8.57
CA VAL A 165 14.35 -1.08 -8.46
C VAL A 165 14.59 0.04 -9.46
N THR A 166 13.67 0.27 -10.38
CA THR A 166 13.68 1.47 -11.23
C THR A 166 12.81 2.55 -10.61
N PHE A 167 13.19 3.80 -10.79
CA PHE A 167 12.46 4.94 -10.26
C PHE A 167 12.62 6.16 -11.17
N ASP A 168 11.62 7.03 -11.18
CA ASP A 168 11.62 8.28 -11.94
C ASP A 168 10.72 9.31 -11.27
N ARG A 169 11.06 10.60 -11.38
CA ARG A 169 10.29 11.73 -10.85
C ARG A 169 9.77 11.52 -9.41
N ARG A 170 10.62 10.98 -8.52
CA ARG A 170 10.34 10.59 -7.11
C ARG A 170 9.34 9.44 -6.90
N ARG A 171 9.19 8.53 -7.86
CA ARG A 171 8.30 7.36 -7.76
C ARG A 171 9.07 6.11 -8.17
N ILE A 172 8.89 5.02 -7.42
CA ILE A 172 9.40 3.70 -7.85
C ILE A 172 8.48 3.17 -8.94
N THR A 173 9.04 2.88 -10.12
CA THR A 173 8.31 2.48 -11.33
C THR A 173 8.36 0.98 -11.59
N SER A 174 9.34 0.25 -11.04
CA SER A 174 9.32 -1.21 -11.02
C SER A 174 10.12 -1.78 -9.84
N CYS A 175 9.73 -2.97 -9.40
CA CYS A 175 10.37 -3.71 -8.32
C CYS A 175 10.67 -5.13 -8.81
N ASN A 176 11.93 -5.57 -8.73
CA ASN A 176 12.34 -6.92 -9.07
C ASN A 176 13.25 -7.50 -7.97
N CYS A 177 13.00 -8.74 -7.56
CA CYS A 177 13.81 -9.44 -6.57
C CYS A 177 13.88 -10.93 -6.88
N THR A 178 15.06 -11.53 -6.77
CA THR A 178 15.26 -12.98 -7.00
C THR A 178 14.75 -13.87 -5.85
N CYS A 179 13.84 -13.35 -5.02
CA CYS A 179 13.20 -14.10 -3.94
C CYS A 179 11.89 -14.75 -4.40
N ASN A 180 11.41 -15.74 -3.68
CA ASN A 180 10.22 -16.52 -4.06
C ASN A 180 8.88 -15.88 -3.64
N SER A 181 8.85 -14.55 -3.44
CA SER A 181 7.66 -13.78 -3.08
C SER A 181 6.68 -13.73 -4.24
N THR A 182 5.38 -13.85 -3.95
CA THR A 182 4.32 -13.66 -4.95
C THR A 182 4.02 -12.19 -5.23
N ALA A 183 4.25 -11.31 -4.26
CA ALA A 183 4.10 -9.86 -4.40
C ALA A 183 5.46 -9.23 -4.75
N TYR A 184 5.45 -8.27 -5.68
CA TYR A 184 6.67 -7.56 -6.09
C TYR A 184 7.29 -6.72 -4.97
N TRP A 185 6.47 -6.19 -4.05
CA TRP A 185 6.93 -5.42 -2.89
C TRP A 185 7.25 -6.33 -1.69
N CYS A 186 8.31 -7.12 -1.79
CA CYS A 186 8.81 -7.93 -0.69
C CYS A 186 9.72 -7.15 0.27
N SER A 187 10.02 -7.74 1.43
CA SER A 187 10.87 -7.16 2.48
C SER A 187 12.28 -6.83 2.00
N HIS A 188 12.80 -7.51 0.98
CA HIS A 188 14.09 -7.18 0.38
C HIS A 188 14.03 -5.85 -0.40
N ILE A 189 12.97 -5.61 -1.18
CA ILE A 189 12.73 -4.31 -1.85
C ILE A 189 12.64 -3.20 -0.80
N VAL A 190 11.82 -3.41 0.24
CA VAL A 190 11.64 -2.44 1.33
C VAL A 190 12.99 -2.12 1.99
N ALA A 191 13.79 -3.13 2.34
CA ALA A 191 15.09 -2.94 2.97
C ALA A 191 16.06 -2.10 2.11
N VAL A 192 16.07 -2.32 0.79
CA VAL A 192 16.91 -1.57 -0.16
C VAL A 192 16.41 -0.13 -0.31
N CYS A 193 15.10 0.09 -0.38
CA CYS A 193 14.52 1.42 -0.43
C CYS A 193 14.80 2.22 0.85
N LEU A 194 14.60 1.61 2.03
CA LEU A 194 14.93 2.21 3.32
C LEU A 194 16.44 2.52 3.45
N HIS A 195 17.31 1.62 2.97
CA HIS A 195 18.75 1.89 2.92
C HIS A 195 19.08 3.11 2.05
N ARG A 196 18.46 3.23 0.86
CA ARG A 196 18.67 4.37 -0.05
C ARG A 196 18.12 5.69 0.49
N ILE A 197 17.04 5.67 1.28
CA ILE A 197 16.45 6.86 1.94
C ILE A 197 17.33 7.31 3.11
N HIS A 198 17.69 6.39 4.02
CA HIS A 198 18.35 6.73 5.28
C HIS A 198 19.87 6.80 5.20
N GLN A 199 20.49 6.11 4.23
CA GLN A 199 21.95 6.05 4.06
C GLN A 199 22.36 6.35 2.60
N PRO A 200 21.89 7.46 2.00
CA PRO A 200 22.07 7.76 0.58
C PRO A 200 23.54 7.93 0.17
N THR A 201 24.43 8.27 1.12
CA THR A 201 25.87 8.40 0.91
C THR A 201 26.64 7.08 0.92
N GLN A 202 26.01 5.97 1.31
CA GLN A 202 26.59 4.62 1.24
C GLN A 202 26.28 3.92 -0.09
N VAL A 203 25.40 4.49 -0.91
CA VAL A 203 25.05 3.98 -2.23
C VAL A 203 26.03 4.51 -3.27
N CYS A 204 26.68 3.61 -3.99
CA CYS A 204 27.58 3.99 -5.09
C CYS A 204 26.76 4.57 -6.24
N LEU A 205 26.92 5.86 -6.55
CA LEU A 205 26.17 6.53 -7.60
C LEU A 205 27.01 6.68 -8.89
N ARG A 206 26.41 6.33 -10.04
CA ARG A 206 26.96 6.48 -11.39
C ARG A 206 25.94 7.18 -12.30
N ALA A 207 26.44 7.84 -13.34
CA ALA A 207 25.61 8.31 -14.45
C ALA A 207 24.99 7.10 -15.21
N PRO A 208 23.95 7.31 -16.05
CA PRO A 208 23.41 6.28 -16.92
C PRO A 208 24.49 5.56 -17.75
N VAL A 209 24.21 4.34 -18.19
CA VAL A 209 25.17 3.51 -18.96
C VAL A 209 25.51 4.18 -20.29
N SER A 210 24.57 4.90 -20.90
CA SER A 210 24.74 5.70 -22.12
C SER A 210 25.93 6.67 -22.03
N GLU A 211 26.11 7.36 -20.91
CA GLU A 211 27.23 8.27 -20.63
C GLU A 211 28.58 7.55 -20.58
N SER A 212 28.59 6.27 -20.20
CA SER A 212 29.82 5.47 -20.25
C SER A 212 30.08 4.95 -21.67
N LEU A 213 29.06 4.48 -22.38
CA LEU A 213 29.17 3.95 -23.74
C LEU A 213 29.54 5.02 -24.76
N SER A 214 29.01 6.25 -24.64
CA SER A 214 29.30 7.38 -25.54
C SER A 214 30.77 7.82 -25.50
N ARG A 215 31.46 7.57 -24.38
CA ARG A 215 32.89 7.87 -24.18
C ARG A 215 33.83 6.79 -24.72
N LEU A 216 33.33 5.62 -25.11
CA LEU A 216 34.15 4.51 -25.60
C LEU A 216 34.44 4.59 -27.10
N GLN A 217 35.70 4.35 -27.48
CA GLN A 217 36.10 4.18 -28.88
C GLN A 217 35.65 2.82 -29.43
N ARG A 218 35.64 2.67 -30.76
CA ARG A 218 35.18 1.44 -31.45
C ARG A 218 35.87 0.17 -30.95
N ASP A 219 37.18 0.20 -30.71
CA ASP A 219 37.94 -0.96 -30.22
C ASP A 219 37.59 -1.27 -28.76
N GLN A 220 37.30 -0.26 -27.94
CA GLN A 220 36.87 -0.41 -26.55
C GLN A 220 35.44 -0.94 -26.45
N LEU A 221 34.53 -0.49 -27.32
CA LEU A 221 33.18 -1.06 -27.46
C LEU A 221 33.23 -2.52 -27.92
N GLN A 222 34.11 -2.86 -28.86
CA GLN A 222 34.31 -4.25 -29.29
C GLN A 222 34.84 -5.11 -28.14
N LYS A 223 35.85 -4.64 -27.40
CA LYS A 223 36.35 -5.32 -26.19
C LYS A 223 35.22 -5.48 -25.17
N PHE A 224 34.50 -4.42 -24.83
CA PHE A 224 33.39 -4.46 -23.88
C PHE A 224 32.36 -5.54 -24.25
N ALA A 225 31.92 -5.60 -25.52
CA ALA A 225 30.99 -6.62 -25.99
C ALA A 225 31.59 -8.04 -25.89
N GLN A 226 32.86 -8.24 -26.26
CA GLN A 226 33.55 -9.53 -26.17
C GLN A 226 33.69 -10.01 -24.72
N TYR A 227 34.11 -9.13 -23.81
CA TYR A 227 34.24 -9.45 -22.40
C TYR A 227 32.87 -9.74 -21.76
N LEU A 228 31.84 -8.95 -22.05
CA LEU A 228 30.47 -9.17 -21.57
C LEU A 228 29.92 -10.53 -21.99
N ILE A 229 30.15 -10.96 -23.24
CA ILE A 229 29.77 -12.29 -23.73
C ILE A 229 30.57 -13.39 -23.03
N SER A 230 31.86 -13.16 -22.73
CA SER A 230 32.71 -14.15 -22.04
C SER A 230 32.40 -14.34 -20.55
N GLU A 231 31.93 -13.29 -19.87
CA GLU A 231 31.53 -13.34 -18.45
C GLU A 231 30.18 -14.06 -18.26
N LEU A 232 29.21 -13.84 -19.16
CA LEU A 232 27.84 -14.36 -19.04
C LEU A 232 27.37 -15.15 -20.28
N PRO A 233 28.14 -16.16 -20.77
CA PRO A 233 27.87 -16.81 -22.06
C PRO A 233 26.51 -17.51 -22.09
N GLN A 234 26.10 -18.17 -21.00
CA GLN A 234 24.82 -18.88 -20.95
C GLN A 234 23.60 -17.94 -20.98
N GLN A 235 23.73 -16.72 -20.46
CA GLN A 235 22.63 -15.75 -20.36
C GLN A 235 22.56 -14.83 -21.59
N ILE A 236 23.72 -14.44 -22.12
CA ILE A 236 23.82 -13.39 -23.15
C ILE A 236 24.01 -13.97 -24.55
N LEU A 237 24.72 -15.08 -24.75
CA LEU A 237 25.11 -15.56 -26.09
C LEU A 237 23.92 -15.79 -27.05
N PRO A 238 22.80 -16.44 -26.67
CA PRO A 238 21.67 -16.63 -27.58
C PRO A 238 21.04 -15.29 -28.02
N THR A 239 20.93 -14.35 -27.08
CA THR A 239 20.39 -13.00 -27.31
C THR A 239 21.34 -12.17 -28.18
N ALA A 240 22.64 -12.23 -27.90
CA ALA A 240 23.67 -11.54 -28.66
C ALA A 240 23.76 -12.05 -30.10
N GLN A 241 23.70 -13.37 -30.33
CA GLN A 241 23.68 -13.93 -31.68
C GLN A 241 22.47 -13.45 -32.47
N ARG A 242 21.25 -13.50 -31.88
CA ARG A 242 20.04 -12.97 -32.53
C ARG A 242 20.19 -11.49 -32.92
N LEU A 243 20.74 -10.65 -32.04
CA LEU A 243 20.96 -9.23 -32.32
C LEU A 243 22.03 -9.00 -33.41
N LEU A 244 23.07 -9.85 -33.46
CA LEU A 244 24.07 -9.83 -34.53
C LEU A 244 23.47 -10.26 -35.88
N ASP A 245 22.64 -11.30 -35.89
CA ASP A 245 21.94 -11.75 -37.10
C ASP A 245 20.97 -10.67 -37.63
N GLU A 246 20.26 -9.97 -36.74
CA GLU A 246 19.40 -8.82 -37.08
C GLU A 246 20.19 -7.60 -37.58
N LEU A 247 21.42 -7.38 -37.10
CA LEU A 247 22.29 -6.28 -37.58
C LEU A 247 22.96 -6.59 -38.91
N LEU A 248 23.34 -7.85 -39.14
CA LEU A 248 24.04 -8.32 -40.33
C LEU A 248 23.09 -8.80 -41.45
N SER A 249 21.78 -8.83 -41.20
CA SER A 249 20.78 -9.24 -42.19
C SER A 249 20.75 -8.29 -43.39
N SER A 250 20.59 -8.85 -44.59
CA SER A 250 20.50 -8.08 -45.84
C SER A 250 19.23 -7.24 -45.99
N GLN A 251 18.22 -7.47 -45.13
CA GLN A 251 17.02 -6.65 -45.02
C GLN A 251 17.15 -5.69 -43.83
N PRO A 252 16.73 -4.42 -43.95
CA PRO A 252 16.78 -3.46 -42.85
C PRO A 252 15.77 -3.84 -41.77
N SER A 253 16.29 -4.33 -40.65
CA SER A 253 15.57 -4.65 -39.42
C SER A 253 15.34 -3.40 -38.55
N ALA A 254 14.48 -3.49 -37.54
CA ALA A 254 14.18 -2.36 -36.66
C ALA A 254 15.42 -1.81 -35.95
N ILE A 255 16.38 -2.66 -35.56
CA ILE A 255 17.65 -2.25 -34.94
C ILE A 255 18.53 -1.41 -35.89
N ASN A 256 18.41 -1.59 -37.21
CA ASN A 256 19.09 -0.76 -38.21
C ASN A 256 18.40 0.58 -38.49
N SER A 257 17.14 0.76 -38.07
CA SER A 257 16.38 2.01 -38.25
C SER A 257 16.52 3.03 -37.10
N VAL A 258 17.17 2.64 -36.00
CA VAL A 258 17.34 3.46 -34.79
C VAL A 258 18.81 3.71 -34.50
N CYS A 259 19.12 4.78 -33.77
CA CYS A 259 20.49 5.10 -33.36
C CYS A 259 21.05 4.18 -32.26
N GLY A 260 20.16 3.50 -31.52
CA GLY A 260 20.50 2.57 -30.45
C GLY A 260 19.25 2.07 -29.73
N ALA A 261 19.41 1.11 -28.81
CA ALA A 261 18.35 0.74 -27.88
C ALA A 261 18.23 1.80 -26.77
N PRO A 262 17.04 2.01 -26.18
CA PRO A 262 16.89 2.89 -25.02
C PRO A 262 17.70 2.37 -23.82
N ASP A 263 18.36 3.28 -23.10
CA ASP A 263 19.14 2.92 -21.92
C ASP A 263 18.21 2.63 -20.72
N PRO A 264 18.19 1.41 -20.16
CA PRO A 264 17.35 1.05 -19.02
C PRO A 264 17.70 1.80 -17.72
N THR A 265 18.80 2.55 -17.70
CA THR A 265 19.26 3.36 -16.56
C THR A 265 19.07 4.87 -16.76
N ALA A 266 18.58 5.33 -17.93
CA ALA A 266 18.30 6.74 -18.21
C ALA A 266 16.93 7.23 -17.68
N GLY A 267 16.09 6.32 -17.20
CA GLY A 267 14.78 6.64 -16.63
C GLY A 267 13.62 6.46 -17.62
N ALA A 268 12.45 7.00 -17.26
CA ALA A 268 11.24 6.91 -18.08
C ALA A 268 11.27 7.91 -19.24
N SER A 269 10.57 7.59 -20.33
CA SER A 269 10.56 8.44 -21.53
C SER A 269 9.75 9.74 -21.35
N ALA A 270 9.97 10.72 -22.22
CA ALA A 270 9.34 12.04 -22.18
C ALA A 270 7.81 11.98 -22.30
N ASN A 271 7.30 11.01 -23.06
CA ASN A 271 5.86 10.76 -23.24
C ASN A 271 5.26 9.92 -22.09
N GLU A 272 6.10 9.27 -21.29
CA GLU A 272 5.66 8.35 -20.24
C GLU A 272 5.21 9.10 -18.98
N GLN A 273 4.00 8.79 -18.55
CA GLN A 273 3.43 9.28 -17.31
C GLN A 273 3.74 8.33 -16.17
N THR A 274 4.79 8.60 -15.40
CA THR A 274 5.15 7.71 -14.28
C THR A 274 4.17 7.79 -13.12
N SER A 275 3.71 6.64 -12.66
CA SER A 275 3.05 6.38 -11.39
C SER A 275 3.99 5.60 -10.45
N TRP A 276 3.56 5.36 -9.22
CA TRP A 276 4.20 4.35 -8.38
C TRP A 276 3.84 2.95 -8.87
N TYR A 277 4.71 1.97 -8.64
CA TYR A 277 4.48 0.59 -9.06
C TYR A 277 3.37 -0.09 -8.25
N LEU A 278 2.20 -0.26 -8.87
CA LEU A 278 1.03 -0.91 -8.31
C LEU A 278 0.88 -2.31 -8.93
N ASP A 279 0.76 -3.34 -8.08
CA ASP A 279 0.53 -4.72 -8.49
C ASP A 279 -0.99 -4.97 -8.61
N GLU A 280 -1.57 -4.53 -9.72
CA GLU A 280 -3.01 -4.60 -9.99
C GLU A 280 -3.53 -6.05 -9.89
N LYS A 281 -2.78 -7.02 -10.43
CA LYS A 281 -3.18 -8.43 -10.45
C LYS A 281 -3.31 -9.01 -9.03
N THR A 282 -2.29 -8.84 -8.19
CA THR A 282 -2.36 -9.33 -6.80
C THR A 282 -3.39 -8.54 -5.98
N LEU A 283 -3.63 -7.27 -6.32
CA LEU A 283 -4.65 -6.43 -5.69
C LEU A 283 -6.08 -6.92 -6.01
N HIS A 284 -6.40 -7.24 -7.27
CA HIS A 284 -7.66 -7.92 -7.66
C HIS A 284 -7.88 -9.19 -6.83
N ASP A 285 -6.90 -10.11 -6.83
CA ASP A 285 -6.97 -11.38 -6.09
C ASP A 285 -7.16 -11.17 -4.58
N ASN A 286 -6.59 -10.12 -4.00
CA ASN A 286 -6.73 -9.81 -2.58
C ASN A 286 -8.10 -9.19 -2.25
N ILE A 287 -8.58 -8.23 -3.05
CA ILE A 287 -9.91 -7.62 -2.89
C ILE A 287 -11.00 -8.68 -3.03
N LYS A 288 -10.88 -9.55 -4.03
CA LYS A 288 -11.77 -10.70 -4.23
C LYS A 288 -11.85 -11.62 -3.01
N LYS A 289 -10.71 -11.94 -2.37
CA LYS A 289 -10.68 -12.72 -1.13
C LYS A 289 -11.35 -11.98 0.04
N ILE A 290 -11.17 -10.67 0.17
CA ILE A 290 -11.83 -9.84 1.19
C ILE A 290 -13.35 -9.89 0.99
N LEU A 291 -13.83 -9.66 -0.24
CA LEU A 291 -15.25 -9.70 -0.58
C LEU A 291 -15.86 -11.08 -0.36
N ILE A 292 -15.22 -12.16 -0.83
CA ILE A 292 -15.71 -13.54 -0.62
C ILE A 292 -15.77 -13.86 0.89
N LYS A 293 -14.74 -13.51 1.67
CA LYS A 293 -14.73 -13.75 3.12
C LYS A 293 -15.85 -13.01 3.84
N PHE A 294 -16.22 -11.82 3.37
CA PHE A 294 -17.31 -11.02 3.91
C PHE A 294 -18.70 -11.53 3.49
N CYS A 295 -18.83 -12.00 2.23
CA CYS A 295 -20.08 -12.54 1.70
C CYS A 295 -20.42 -13.95 2.24
N VAL A 296 -19.41 -14.76 2.58
CA VAL A 296 -19.61 -16.10 3.14
C VAL A 296 -19.84 -16.01 4.65
N PRO A 297 -20.97 -16.53 5.19
CA PRO A 297 -21.18 -16.57 6.63
C PRO A 297 -20.11 -17.41 7.32
N ALA A 298 -19.35 -16.79 8.24
CA ALA A 298 -18.44 -17.54 9.11
C ALA A 298 -19.22 -18.61 9.89
N PRO A 299 -18.70 -19.85 10.02
CA PRO A 299 -19.38 -20.92 10.75
C PRO A 299 -19.57 -20.51 12.20
N ILE A 300 -20.80 -20.68 12.71
CA ILE A 300 -21.14 -20.29 14.08
C ILE A 300 -20.51 -21.29 15.04
N VAL A 301 -19.42 -20.91 15.69
CA VAL A 301 -18.78 -21.69 16.75
C VAL A 301 -19.45 -21.36 18.08
N PHE A 302 -20.29 -22.27 18.56
CA PHE A 302 -20.86 -22.19 19.90
C PHE A 302 -19.83 -22.63 20.95
N SER A 303 -19.41 -21.71 21.82
CA SER A 303 -18.50 -22.00 22.93
C SER A 303 -19.19 -22.65 24.14
N ASP A 304 -20.51 -22.48 24.26
CA ASP A 304 -21.32 -23.00 25.35
C ASP A 304 -21.84 -24.40 25.05
N VAL A 305 -21.53 -25.35 25.95
CA VAL A 305 -21.95 -26.76 25.87
C VAL A 305 -23.48 -26.88 25.81
N ASN A 306 -24.21 -25.93 26.39
CA ASN A 306 -25.68 -25.88 26.37
C ASN A 306 -26.28 -25.62 24.97
N TYR A 307 -25.52 -25.06 24.02
CA TYR A 307 -25.98 -24.87 22.63
C TYR A 307 -25.70 -26.08 21.72
N LEU A 308 -25.01 -27.11 22.23
CA LEU A 308 -24.83 -28.38 21.50
C LEU A 308 -26.11 -29.24 21.51
N SER A 309 -27.01 -29.02 22.47
CA SER A 309 -28.28 -29.75 22.61
C SER A 309 -29.51 -28.96 22.17
N ASN A 310 -29.41 -27.62 22.07
CA ASN A 310 -30.49 -26.76 21.61
C ASN A 310 -29.93 -25.69 20.65
N THR A 311 -30.46 -25.64 19.42
CA THR A 311 -30.10 -24.58 18.47
C THR A 311 -30.52 -23.22 19.01
N ALA A 312 -29.67 -22.21 18.82
CA ALA A 312 -30.01 -20.84 19.21
C ALA A 312 -31.33 -20.39 18.53
N PRO A 313 -32.23 -19.67 19.23
CA PRO A 313 -33.45 -19.16 18.63
C PRO A 313 -33.14 -18.37 17.35
N PRO A 314 -33.93 -18.51 16.25
CA PRO A 314 -33.65 -17.81 14.99
C PRO A 314 -33.44 -16.30 15.17
N ALA A 315 -34.25 -15.66 16.00
CA ALA A 315 -34.08 -14.25 16.35
C ALA A 315 -32.68 -13.92 16.93
N ALA A 316 -32.10 -14.77 17.80
CA ALA A 316 -30.77 -14.55 18.35
C ALA A 316 -29.66 -14.69 17.29
N SER A 317 -29.84 -15.60 16.32
CA SER A 317 -28.97 -15.71 15.14
C SER A 317 -29.05 -14.46 14.26
N GLU A 318 -30.26 -13.96 14.01
CA GLU A 318 -30.51 -12.73 13.25
C GLU A 318 -29.88 -11.50 13.94
N TRP A 319 -30.17 -11.27 15.22
CA TRP A 319 -29.59 -10.17 16.01
C TRP A 319 -28.05 -10.21 16.03
N THR A 320 -27.46 -11.39 16.22
CA THR A 320 -25.99 -11.55 16.20
C THR A 320 -25.42 -11.23 14.83
N SER A 321 -26.11 -11.60 13.76
CA SER A 321 -25.66 -11.39 12.39
C SER A 321 -25.84 -9.93 11.91
N LEU A 322 -26.86 -9.22 12.43
CA LEU A 322 -27.05 -7.78 12.23
C LEU A 322 -25.99 -6.94 12.97
N LEU A 323 -25.63 -7.35 14.20
CA LEU A 323 -24.67 -6.62 15.03
C LEU A 323 -23.20 -6.91 14.67
N ARG A 324 -22.91 -8.06 14.05
CA ARG A 324 -21.53 -8.47 13.70
C ARG A 324 -20.78 -7.40 12.87
N PRO A 325 -21.32 -6.86 11.76
CA PRO A 325 -20.58 -5.90 10.94
C PRO A 325 -20.44 -4.53 11.61
N LEU A 326 -21.41 -4.13 12.45
CA LEU A 326 -21.36 -2.89 13.22
C LEU A 326 -20.29 -2.94 14.33
N ARG A 327 -20.12 -4.11 14.98
CA ARG A 327 -19.09 -4.33 16.01
C ARG A 327 -17.71 -4.60 15.40
N GLY A 328 -17.63 -5.39 14.34
CA GLY A 328 -16.39 -5.79 13.69
C GLY A 328 -15.88 -4.85 12.58
N ARG A 329 -16.62 -3.76 12.28
CA ARG A 329 -16.38 -2.86 11.13
C ARG A 329 -16.21 -3.60 9.79
N GLU A 330 -16.90 -4.73 9.62
CA GLU A 330 -16.71 -5.57 8.43
C GLU A 330 -17.36 -4.94 7.18
N PRO A 331 -16.71 -4.96 6.00
CA PRO A 331 -15.37 -5.47 5.73
C PRO A 331 -14.29 -4.39 5.93
N GLU A 332 -13.55 -4.45 7.06
CA GLU A 332 -12.53 -3.47 7.43
C GLU A 332 -11.48 -3.25 6.33
N GLY A 333 -11.09 -4.32 5.64
CA GLY A 333 -10.19 -4.25 4.48
C GLY A 333 -10.70 -3.31 3.38
N MET A 334 -12.01 -3.29 3.08
CA MET A 334 -12.58 -2.43 2.05
C MET A 334 -12.62 -0.97 2.50
N TRP A 335 -13.03 -0.71 3.74
CA TRP A 335 -13.01 0.64 4.32
C TRP A 335 -11.60 1.24 4.34
N ASN A 336 -10.62 0.40 4.62
CA ASN A 336 -9.22 0.75 4.55
C ASN A 336 -8.81 1.09 3.12
N LEU A 337 -9.11 0.24 2.13
CA LEU A 337 -8.85 0.49 0.71
C LEU A 337 -9.44 1.83 0.20
N LEU A 338 -10.69 2.13 0.56
CA LEU A 338 -11.33 3.42 0.25
C LEU A 338 -10.66 4.62 0.97
N SER A 339 -10.17 4.43 2.19
CA SER A 339 -9.37 5.44 2.89
C SER A 339 -8.02 5.70 2.20
N ILE A 340 -7.43 4.70 1.54
CA ILE A 340 -6.20 4.86 0.72
C ILE A 340 -6.50 5.73 -0.47
N VAL A 341 -7.53 5.38 -1.25
CA VAL A 341 -7.96 6.11 -2.44
C VAL A 341 -8.15 7.60 -2.11
N ARG A 342 -8.81 7.90 -0.99
CA ARG A 342 -9.00 9.27 -0.50
C ARG A 342 -7.69 10.00 -0.17
N GLU A 343 -6.74 9.35 0.50
CA GLU A 343 -5.43 9.96 0.83
C GLU A 343 -4.52 10.06 -0.41
N MET A 344 -4.60 9.11 -1.34
CA MET A 344 -3.92 9.16 -2.64
C MET A 344 -4.41 10.34 -3.48
N PHE A 345 -5.72 10.54 -3.61
CA PHE A 345 -6.28 11.74 -4.26
C PHE A 345 -5.77 13.03 -3.62
N LYS A 346 -5.74 13.09 -2.29
CA LYS A 346 -5.22 14.26 -1.54
C LYS A 346 -3.72 14.50 -1.76
N ARG A 347 -2.94 13.45 -2.06
CA ARG A 347 -1.50 13.55 -2.44
C ARG A 347 -1.28 13.78 -3.93
N ASN A 348 -2.33 13.82 -4.76
CA ASN A 348 -2.26 13.76 -6.22
C ASN A 348 -1.53 12.51 -6.74
N ASP A 349 -1.61 11.38 -6.01
CA ASP A 349 -1.12 10.10 -6.50
C ASP A 349 -2.07 9.57 -7.58
N ARG A 350 -1.50 9.22 -8.73
CA ARG A 350 -2.22 8.79 -9.92
C ARG A 350 -2.87 7.42 -9.76
N ASN A 351 -2.33 6.60 -8.86
CA ASN A 351 -2.88 5.28 -8.55
C ASN A 351 -4.20 5.34 -7.76
N ALA A 352 -4.66 6.53 -7.34
CA ALA A 352 -5.98 6.70 -6.73
C ALA A 352 -7.12 6.22 -7.64
N LEU A 353 -7.03 6.49 -8.95
CA LEU A 353 -8.05 6.09 -9.92
C LEU A 353 -8.00 4.59 -10.25
N PRO A 354 -6.86 3.98 -10.67
CA PRO A 354 -6.76 2.53 -10.83
C PRO A 354 -7.17 1.74 -9.59
N LEU A 355 -6.76 2.17 -8.38
CA LEU A 355 -7.17 1.49 -7.14
C LEU A 355 -8.70 1.54 -6.94
N LEU A 356 -9.34 2.68 -7.23
CA LEU A 356 -10.80 2.82 -7.13
C LEU A 356 -11.54 2.00 -8.22
N GLU A 357 -10.97 1.94 -9.43
CA GLU A 357 -11.48 1.14 -10.54
C GLU A 357 -11.46 -0.35 -10.18
N ILE A 358 -10.31 -0.88 -9.74
CA ILE A 358 -10.16 -2.27 -9.28
C ILE A 358 -11.13 -2.62 -8.13
N ILE A 359 -11.28 -1.72 -7.14
CA ILE A 359 -12.26 -1.89 -6.05
C ILE A 359 -13.69 -2.00 -6.62
N THR A 360 -14.03 -1.13 -7.57
CA THR A 360 -15.36 -1.08 -8.18
C THR A 360 -15.62 -2.33 -9.01
N GLU A 361 -14.66 -2.76 -9.84
CA GLU A 361 -14.76 -3.97 -10.66
C GLU A 361 -14.97 -5.23 -9.81
N GLU A 362 -14.19 -5.44 -8.75
CA GLU A 362 -14.36 -6.61 -7.88
C GLU A 362 -15.67 -6.56 -7.06
N CYS A 363 -16.13 -5.38 -6.65
CA CYS A 363 -17.45 -5.23 -6.03
C CYS A 363 -18.59 -5.56 -7.01
N MET A 364 -18.47 -5.13 -8.27
CA MET A 364 -19.45 -5.43 -9.34
C MET A 364 -19.37 -6.89 -9.79
N ALA A 365 -18.21 -7.54 -9.71
CA ALA A 365 -18.04 -8.96 -10.01
C ALA A 365 -18.61 -9.88 -8.90
N CYS A 366 -18.86 -9.33 -7.70
CA CYS A 366 -19.43 -10.08 -6.59
C CYS A 366 -20.96 -10.03 -6.60
N GLU A 367 -21.61 -11.04 -7.19
CA GLU A 367 -23.08 -11.17 -7.28
C GLU A 367 -23.78 -10.89 -5.95
N GLN A 368 -23.24 -11.39 -4.83
CA GLN A 368 -23.85 -11.21 -3.52
C GLN A 368 -23.89 -9.73 -3.07
N ILE A 369 -22.85 -8.96 -3.40
CA ILE A 369 -22.78 -7.51 -3.14
C ILE A 369 -23.80 -6.76 -4.01
N LEU A 370 -23.89 -7.09 -5.31
CA LEU A 370 -24.89 -6.51 -6.21
C LEU A 370 -26.33 -6.72 -5.71
N VAL A 371 -26.64 -7.95 -5.28
CA VAL A 371 -27.95 -8.31 -4.72
C VAL A 371 -28.25 -7.49 -3.45
N TRP A 372 -27.27 -7.35 -2.55
CA TRP A 372 -27.42 -6.56 -1.32
C TRP A 372 -27.58 -5.06 -1.60
N TRP A 373 -26.82 -4.52 -2.55
CA TRP A 373 -26.96 -3.12 -3.00
C TRP A 373 -28.35 -2.87 -3.60
N PHE A 374 -28.83 -3.76 -4.48
CA PHE A 374 -30.15 -3.65 -5.09
C PHE A 374 -31.27 -3.63 -4.05
N TYR A 375 -31.31 -4.62 -3.14
CA TYR A 375 -32.32 -4.66 -2.08
C TYR A 375 -32.26 -3.41 -1.18
N THR A 376 -31.07 -2.92 -0.85
CA THR A 376 -30.91 -1.68 -0.08
C THR A 376 -31.50 -0.48 -0.82
N LYS A 377 -31.15 -0.28 -2.11
CA LYS A 377 -31.67 0.86 -2.89
C LYS A 377 -33.18 0.80 -3.04
N VAL A 378 -33.76 -0.38 -3.27
CA VAL A 378 -35.21 -0.57 -3.33
C VAL A 378 -35.87 -0.25 -1.98
N ALA A 379 -35.31 -0.70 -0.86
CA ALA A 379 -35.83 -0.41 0.47
C ALA A 379 -35.79 1.09 0.81
N LEU A 380 -34.69 1.78 0.48
CA LEU A 380 -34.54 3.23 0.68
C LEU A 380 -35.53 4.04 -0.17
N HIS A 381 -35.77 3.65 -1.43
CA HIS A 381 -36.77 4.30 -2.27
C HIS A 381 -38.21 4.02 -1.83
N ALA A 382 -38.52 2.80 -1.37
CA ALA A 382 -39.84 2.47 -0.83
C ALA A 382 -40.16 3.25 0.45
N GLY A 383 -39.16 3.49 1.31
CA GLY A 383 -39.31 4.24 2.56
C GLY A 383 -39.69 5.72 2.40
N TYR A 384 -39.53 6.31 1.21
CA TYR A 384 -39.93 7.70 0.93
C TYR A 384 -41.37 7.81 0.36
N SER A 385 -42.04 6.68 0.10
CA SER A 385 -43.32 6.62 -0.60
C SER A 385 -44.49 6.19 0.31
N GLY A 386 -44.87 7.10 1.21
CA GLY A 386 -46.21 7.11 1.81
C GLY A 386 -46.41 6.29 3.08
N GLY A 387 -47.02 6.91 4.09
CA GLY A 387 -47.55 6.20 5.25
C GLY A 387 -48.73 5.32 4.85
N GLY A 388 -48.57 4.00 4.98
CA GLY A 388 -49.60 3.02 4.68
C GLY A 388 -49.24 1.65 5.26
N GLY A 389 -49.81 1.30 6.41
CA GLY A 389 -49.54 0.02 7.05
C GLY A 389 -50.07 -1.16 6.22
N GLY A 390 -49.25 -2.19 6.02
CA GLY A 390 -49.66 -3.35 5.24
C GLY A 390 -48.67 -4.51 5.24
N LYS A 391 -48.90 -5.48 6.13
CA LYS A 391 -48.39 -6.88 6.12
C LYS A 391 -46.88 -7.09 5.92
N HIS A 392 -46.23 -7.59 6.98
CA HIS A 392 -44.93 -8.26 6.88
C HIS A 392 -44.94 -9.36 5.81
N GLY A 393 -44.31 -9.10 4.67
CA GLY A 393 -43.81 -10.15 3.80
C GLY A 393 -42.63 -10.83 4.50
N SER A 394 -42.69 -12.14 4.68
CA SER A 394 -41.63 -12.93 5.30
C SER A 394 -40.41 -13.03 4.36
N VAL A 395 -39.54 -12.02 4.35
CA VAL A 395 -38.27 -12.05 3.62
C VAL A 395 -37.10 -12.57 4.48
N ASN A 396 -37.28 -12.61 5.82
CA ASN A 396 -36.31 -13.15 6.77
C ASN A 396 -36.02 -14.64 6.55
N SER A 397 -35.01 -14.88 5.73
CA SER A 397 -34.16 -16.06 5.78
C SER A 397 -32.83 -15.65 6.40
N ASN A 398 -32.20 -16.56 7.15
CA ASN A 398 -30.98 -16.30 7.94
C ASN A 398 -29.74 -15.89 7.10
N SER A 399 -29.88 -15.83 5.77
CA SER A 399 -28.93 -15.33 4.78
C SER A 399 -29.03 -13.81 4.51
N GLN A 400 -30.05 -13.11 5.04
CA GLN A 400 -30.27 -11.69 4.75
C GLN A 400 -29.64 -10.71 5.75
N ALA A 401 -29.16 -11.16 6.91
CA ALA A 401 -28.73 -10.24 7.98
C ALA A 401 -27.53 -9.33 7.61
N SER A 402 -26.64 -9.76 6.70
CA SER A 402 -25.53 -8.95 6.19
C SER A 402 -25.95 -7.90 5.14
N GLN A 403 -27.20 -7.92 4.65
CA GLN A 403 -27.72 -6.92 3.71
C GLN A 403 -27.64 -5.50 4.29
N HIS A 404 -28.00 -5.33 5.56
CA HIS A 404 -28.00 -4.02 6.20
C HIS A 404 -26.60 -3.43 6.38
N ALA A 405 -25.57 -4.26 6.50
CA ALA A 405 -24.17 -3.81 6.61
C ALA A 405 -23.60 -3.27 5.30
N CYS A 406 -24.16 -3.69 4.16
CA CYS A 406 -23.75 -3.22 2.83
C CYS A 406 -24.48 -1.95 2.41
N SER A 407 -25.33 -1.39 3.28
CA SER A 407 -26.06 -0.16 2.97
C SER A 407 -25.20 1.10 2.97
N SER A 408 -23.98 1.01 3.51
CA SER A 408 -22.97 2.08 3.53
C SER A 408 -21.85 1.93 2.50
N LEU A 409 -21.71 0.76 1.86
CA LEU A 409 -20.74 0.51 0.77
C LEU A 409 -21.30 1.05 -0.56
#